data_AF-A0A202E3Y1-F1
#
_entry.id   AF-A0A202E3Y1-F1
#
_cell.length_a   1.000
_cell.length_b   1.000
_cell.length_c   1.000
_cell.angle_alpha   90.00
_cell.angle_beta   90.00
_cell.angle_gamma   90.00
#
_symmetry.space_group_name_H-M   'P 1'
#
loop_
_entity.id
_entity.type
_entity.pdbx_description
1 polymer ?
#
loop_
_entity_poly.entity_id
_entity_poly.type
_entity_poly.pdbx_seq_one_letter_code
_entity_poly.pdbx_strand_id
1 'polypeptide(L)'
;MSLATDPRPPLPEWVLEAYDVLTDAITRQGHDKSNCQVPSLHREDAISVLLSTNELNLEQSDVEYAVRRLIERGYLYEVDMELRITTISEDEI
;
A
#
# COMPACT_ATOMS: atom_id res chain seq x y z
N MET A 1 -4.47 -34.15 0.40
CA MET A 1 -3.44 -33.12 0.69
C MET A 1 -4.18 -31.81 0.89
N SER A 2 -4.54 -31.51 2.13
CA SER A 2 -5.23 -30.27 2.48
C SER A 2 -4.21 -29.15 2.42
N LEU A 3 -4.21 -28.37 1.33
CA LEU A 3 -3.54 -27.07 1.31
C LEU A 3 -4.16 -26.27 2.45
N ALA A 4 -3.36 -26.07 3.50
CA ALA A 4 -3.75 -25.39 4.71
C ALA A 4 -4.51 -24.12 4.35
N THR A 5 -5.79 -24.09 4.70
CA THR A 5 -6.62 -22.89 4.76
C THR A 5 -5.82 -21.90 5.60
N ASP A 6 -5.21 -20.88 4.97
CA ASP A 6 -4.50 -19.82 5.66
C ASP A 6 -5.48 -19.29 6.73
N PRO A 7 -5.23 -19.50 8.04
CA PRO A 7 -6.20 -19.21 9.09
C PRO A 7 -6.35 -17.71 9.35
N ARG A 8 -5.70 -16.87 8.51
CA ARG A 8 -5.80 -15.44 8.63
C ARG A 8 -7.14 -15.03 8.05
N PRO A 9 -7.97 -14.26 8.78
CA PRO A 9 -9.18 -13.70 8.20
C PRO A 9 -8.83 -13.00 6.88
N PRO A 10 -9.72 -13.07 5.87
CA PRO A 10 -9.54 -12.30 4.65
C PRO A 10 -9.25 -10.86 5.01
N LEU A 11 -8.42 -10.20 4.18
CA LEU A 11 -8.07 -8.79 4.41
C LEU A 11 -9.38 -8.01 4.60
N PRO A 12 -9.50 -7.24 5.68
CA PRO A 12 -10.67 -6.37 5.84
C PRO A 12 -10.80 -5.47 4.62
N GLU A 13 -12.03 -5.19 4.20
CA GLU A 13 -12.28 -4.32 3.05
C GLU A 13 -11.60 -2.95 3.23
N TRP A 14 -11.62 -2.39 4.44
CA TRP A 14 -10.94 -1.14 4.75
C TRP A 14 -9.42 -1.17 4.53
N VAL A 15 -8.76 -2.33 4.65
CA VAL A 15 -7.31 -2.48 4.36
C VAL A 15 -7.08 -2.48 2.84
N LEU A 16 -8.01 -3.05 2.07
CA LEU A 16 -7.97 -3.02 0.61
C LEU A 16 -8.26 -1.60 0.09
N GLU A 17 -9.21 -0.90 0.70
CA GLU A 17 -9.49 0.50 0.40
C GLU A 17 -8.29 1.38 0.74
N ALA A 18 -7.64 1.16 1.90
CA ALA A 18 -6.39 1.85 2.23
C ALA A 18 -5.30 1.58 1.18
N TYR A 19 -5.19 0.36 0.68
CA TYR A 19 -4.26 0.02 -0.39
C TYR A 19 -4.58 0.75 -1.71
N ASP A 20 -5.85 0.87 -2.07
CA ASP A 20 -6.29 1.58 -3.29
C ASP A 20 -5.94 3.07 -3.20
N VAL A 21 -6.24 3.71 -2.07
CA VAL A 21 -5.88 5.10 -1.79
C VAL A 21 -4.36 5.31 -1.83
N LEU A 22 -3.59 4.41 -1.22
CA LEU A 22 -2.12 4.46 -1.28
C LEU A 22 -1.63 4.29 -2.71
N THR A 23 -2.24 3.41 -3.49
CA THR A 23 -1.89 3.16 -4.89
C THR A 23 -2.16 4.39 -5.76
N ASP A 24 -3.31 5.06 -5.60
CA ASP A 24 -3.59 6.34 -6.29
C ASP A 24 -2.57 7.40 -5.89
N ALA A 25 -2.25 7.53 -4.59
CA ALA A 25 -1.29 8.51 -4.11
C ALA A 25 0.13 8.25 -4.65
N ILE A 26 0.58 7.00 -4.60
CA ILE A 26 1.89 6.55 -5.12
C ILE A 26 1.98 6.77 -6.63
N THR A 27 0.95 6.38 -7.39
CA THR A 27 0.93 6.57 -8.86
C THR A 27 0.85 8.04 -9.25
N ARG A 28 0.05 8.84 -8.54
CA ARG A 28 -0.04 10.29 -8.73
C ARG A 28 1.28 11.00 -8.44
N GLN A 29 1.96 10.64 -7.35
CA GLN A 29 3.26 11.21 -7.00
C GLN A 29 4.38 10.72 -7.93
N GLY A 30 4.31 9.47 -8.39
CA GLY A 30 5.24 8.90 -9.37
C GLY A 30 5.12 9.53 -10.77
N HIS A 31 3.92 9.92 -11.18
CA HIS A 31 3.69 10.53 -12.50
C HIS A 31 4.36 11.92 -12.64
N ASP A 32 4.51 12.66 -11.53
CA ASP A 32 5.19 13.96 -11.53
C ASP A 32 6.70 13.83 -11.81
N LYS A 33 7.28 12.67 -11.50
CA LYS A 33 8.68 12.33 -11.83
C LYS A 33 8.72 11.47 -13.09
N SER A 34 8.72 12.12 -14.26
CA SER A 34 8.79 11.53 -15.61
C SER A 34 10.06 10.72 -15.95
N ASN A 35 10.59 9.94 -15.01
CA ASN A 35 11.70 9.00 -15.23
C ASN A 35 11.22 7.62 -14.79
N CYS A 36 11.64 6.58 -15.49
CA CYS A 36 11.28 5.15 -15.31
C CYS A 36 11.62 4.55 -13.92
N GLN A 37 11.22 5.22 -12.86
CA GLN A 37 11.51 4.88 -11.48
C GLN A 37 10.21 4.37 -10.87
N VAL A 38 10.30 3.22 -10.19
CA VAL A 38 9.16 2.57 -9.54
C VAL A 38 8.47 3.60 -8.64
N PRO A 39 7.15 3.82 -8.81
CA PRO A 39 6.46 4.84 -8.02
C PRO A 39 6.58 4.49 -6.54
N SER A 40 7.10 5.45 -5.76
CA SER A 40 7.38 5.33 -4.35
C SER A 40 6.77 6.49 -3.59
N LEU A 41 6.33 6.23 -2.36
CA LEU A 41 5.76 7.22 -1.44
C LEU A 41 6.40 7.04 -0.07
N HIS A 42 6.82 8.11 0.58
CA HIS A 42 7.30 8.00 1.96
C HIS A 42 6.22 7.43 2.87
N ARG A 43 6.63 6.57 3.81
CA ARG A 43 5.73 5.98 4.81
C ARG A 43 4.95 7.05 5.57
N GLU A 44 5.58 8.17 5.89
CA GLU A 44 4.92 9.29 6.58
C GLU A 44 3.86 9.97 5.72
N ASP A 45 4.13 10.19 4.42
CA ASP A 45 3.14 10.70 3.46
C ASP A 45 1.99 9.73 3.27
N ALA A 46 2.29 8.43 3.15
CA ALA A 46 1.29 7.37 3.07
C ALA A 46 0.37 7.37 4.30
N ILE A 47 0.95 7.51 5.50
CA ILE A 47 0.18 7.63 6.74
C ILE A 47 -0.67 8.90 6.73
N SER A 48 -0.10 10.03 6.32
CA SER A 48 -0.79 11.32 6.26
C SER A 48 -1.96 11.30 5.26
N VAL A 49 -1.79 10.69 4.10
CA VAL A 49 -2.86 10.49 3.09
C VAL A 49 -3.97 9.64 3.67
N LEU A 50 -3.64 8.49 4.28
CA LEU A 50 -4.66 7.61 4.87
C LEU A 50 -5.39 8.24 6.05
N LEU A 51 -4.69 9.02 6.89
CA LEU A 51 -5.30 9.80 7.97
C LEU A 51 -6.18 10.94 7.45
N SER A 52 -5.81 11.54 6.32
CA SER A 52 -6.59 12.61 5.67
C SER A 52 -7.82 12.06 4.94
N THR A 53 -7.77 10.79 4.53
CA THR A 53 -8.90 10.08 3.93
C THR A 53 -9.95 9.77 5.01
N ASN A 54 -10.90 10.69 5.17
CA ASN A 54 -12.01 10.56 6.11
C ASN A 54 -12.98 9.40 5.76
N GLU A 55 -12.85 8.77 4.60
CA GLU A 55 -13.69 7.65 4.17
C GLU A 55 -13.52 6.43 5.08
N LEU A 56 -12.30 6.19 5.59
CA LEU A 56 -11.99 5.00 6.37
C LEU A 56 -11.98 5.25 7.89
N ASN A 57 -12.06 6.52 8.32
CA ASN A 57 -12.04 6.93 9.73
C ASN A 57 -10.93 6.25 10.56
N LEU A 58 -9.75 6.08 9.97
CA LEU A 58 -8.66 5.30 10.55
C LEU A 58 -7.87 6.13 11.55
N GLU A 59 -7.50 5.52 12.68
CA GLU A 59 -6.50 6.10 13.56
C GLU A 59 -5.09 5.76 13.07
N GLN A 60 -4.09 6.48 13.57
CA GLN A 60 -2.69 6.23 13.20
C GLN A 60 -2.29 4.76 13.42
N SER A 61 -2.79 4.13 14.49
CA SER A 61 -2.56 2.71 14.78
C SER A 61 -3.17 1.78 13.73
N ASP A 62 -4.35 2.09 13.22
CA ASP A 62 -5.02 1.29 12.18
C ASP A 62 -4.30 1.44 10.84
N VAL A 63 -3.86 2.65 10.52
CA VAL A 63 -3.06 2.95 9.34
C VAL A 63 -1.74 2.18 9.37
N GLU A 64 -1.01 2.22 10.48
CA GLU A 64 0.22 1.46 10.65
C GLU A 64 -0.04 -0.05 10.57
N TYR A 65 -1.17 -0.52 11.10
CA TYR A 65 -1.58 -1.90 10.98
C TYR A 65 -1.83 -2.29 9.52
N ALA A 66 -2.58 -1.50 8.76
CA ALA A 66 -2.86 -1.73 7.35
C ALA A 66 -1.58 -1.76 6.51
N VAL A 67 -0.73 -0.75 6.65
CA VAL A 67 0.55 -0.66 5.91
C VAL A 67 1.41 -1.89 6.21
N ARG A 68 1.61 -2.24 7.49
CA ARG A 68 2.36 -3.44 7.86
C ARG A 68 1.73 -4.70 7.26
N ARG A 69 0.41 -4.81 7.29
CA ARG A 69 -0.31 -5.99 6.78
C ARG A 69 -0.17 -6.14 5.27
N LEU A 70 -0.17 -5.03 4.54
CA LEU A 70 0.04 -4.98 3.10
C LEU A 70 1.48 -5.39 2.74
N ILE A 71 2.46 -4.97 3.54
CA ILE A 71 3.86 -5.40 3.39
C ILE A 71 4.01 -6.90 3.68
N GLU A 72 3.47 -7.39 4.80
CA GLU A 72 3.52 -8.82 5.17
C GLU A 72 2.87 -9.74 4.12
N ARG A 73 1.88 -9.23 3.39
CA ARG A 73 1.19 -9.94 2.30
C ARG A 73 1.92 -9.83 0.96
N GLY A 74 2.90 -8.92 0.82
CA GLY A 74 3.65 -8.70 -0.41
C GLY A 74 2.97 -7.76 -1.42
N TYR A 75 1.92 -7.04 -1.02
CA TYR A 75 1.30 -6.00 -1.88
C TYR A 75 2.19 -4.76 -1.98
N LEU A 76 2.87 -4.43 -0.89
CA LEU A 76 3.80 -3.32 -0.78
C LEU A 76 5.15 -3.84 -0.28
N TYR A 77 6.20 -3.08 -0.53
CA TYR A 77 7.48 -3.26 0.11
C TYR A 77 8.04 -1.92 0.55
N GLU A 78 8.68 -1.91 1.72
CA GLU A 78 9.32 -0.71 2.27
C GLU A 78 10.83 -0.76 1.99
N VAL A 79 11.36 0.30 1.40
CA VAL A 79 12.80 0.49 1.20
C VAL A 79 13.13 1.93 1.55
N ASP A 80 14.05 2.14 2.48
CA ASP A 80 14.48 3.48 2.91
C ASP A 80 13.31 4.34 3.42
N MET A 81 12.39 3.75 4.18
CA MET A 81 11.13 4.38 4.61
C MET A 81 10.19 4.80 3.45
N GLU A 82 10.47 4.39 2.22
CA GLU A 82 9.57 4.56 1.08
C GLU A 82 8.80 3.28 0.80
N LEU A 83 7.47 3.40 0.76
CA LEU A 83 6.56 2.36 0.33
C LEU A 83 6.52 2.32 -1.20
N ARG A 84 6.73 1.13 -1.74
CA ARG A 84 6.71 0.85 -3.17
C ARG A 84 5.73 -0.29 -3.43
N ILE A 85 5.02 -0.20 -4.55
CA ILE A 85 4.05 -1.22 -4.94
C ILE A 85 4.79 -2.33 -5.66
N THR A 86 4.58 -3.59 -5.24
CA THR A 86 5.28 -4.74 -5.82
C THR A 86 4.81 -5.04 -7.24
N THR A 87 3.59 -4.61 -7.62
CA THR A 87 3.10 -4.68 -8.99
C THR A 87 3.71 -3.56 -9.82
N ILE A 88 4.95 -3.77 -10.26
CA ILE A 88 5.39 -3.20 -11.52
C ILE A 88 4.55 -3.96 -12.56
N SER A 89 3.60 -3.31 -13.22
CA SER A 89 2.99 -3.89 -14.40
C SER A 89 4.13 -4.36 -15.31
N GLU A 90 4.18 -5.67 -15.57
CA GLU A 90 4.90 -6.26 -16.69
C GLU A 90 4.26 -5.74 -17.99
N ASP A 91 4.51 -4.48 -18.31
CA ASP A 91 4.20 -3.80 -19.56
C ASP A 91 5.08 -2.54 -19.48
N GLU A 92 6.30 -2.48 -20.03
CA GLU A 92 6.68 -2.80 -21.40
C GLU A 92 8.16 -3.26 -21.45
N ILE A 93 8.41 -4.36 -22.18
CA ILE A 93 9.72 -4.74 -22.75
C ILE A 93 9.75 -4.24 -24.19
#